data_AF-C1DWB8-F1
#
_entry.id   AF-C1DWB8-F1
#
_cell.length_a   1.000
_cell.length_b   1.000
_cell.length_c   1.000
_cell.angle_alpha   90.00
_cell.angle_beta   90.00
_cell.angle_gamma   90.00
#
_symmetry.space_group_name_H-M   'P 1'
#
loop_
_entity.id
_entity.type
_entity.pdbx_description
1 polymer ?
#
loop_
_entity_poly.entity_id
_entity_poly.type
_entity_poly.pdbx_seq_one_letter_code
_entity_poly.pdbx_strand_id
1 'polypeptide(L)'
;MVKKLILSILFTVVFAFADYNQLLDLYKSDFDKIDLNNAYSVITENKNYALSSYVAVKIASFLYYSGDLEKAEKFIDQVNKRAFLKEDYPFYLYIYSKLKNDKQTLKELATGLTHTYYGYKAYLELYPYLSEEDKEKAVETCIKNKHYEKAKYLVYTLEDQNAVNYFLLRLTRDISYFLNISQDSPYFEKALKVAANLSKEYENTYINYLLEKKQLDKLREFLTQRASKEFYRQNYNLFLFYVETLKTYFQTLPEDLIWLMFLYHYTQGDYTQATYYLNQYKNYSKDPYQILYWESLLQGTQLTPPKEKLKVEEITPYLALIYYKSKIKPNILKNRRCSLEPDSTALIIKQLKDKDYKLAYIEGNYYIKTNPCEKLYNVMPEIAVKCFGQNSLCSYVKPFSRIEDKNMENIVYAVIKQESFFDPYAISWSNAVGLTQFIPKTAKWTAENLKIENFDITDLFNPDLGVKFSMWYLNRLISMFDGELVYVFASYNSGEGAVKRFIENRRPKDLAEFIELYPYDETRDYVKKVLRNYVIYDALEE
;
A
#
# COMPACT_ATOMS: atom_id res chain seq x y z
N MET A 1 23.60 -17.87 -40.83
CA MET A 1 22.42 -17.01 -40.54
C MET A 1 22.41 -16.56 -39.08
N VAL A 2 22.47 -17.48 -38.10
CA VAL A 2 22.49 -17.19 -36.65
C VAL A 2 23.65 -16.25 -36.22
N LYS A 3 24.89 -16.46 -36.70
CA LYS A 3 26.03 -15.56 -36.39
C LYS A 3 25.84 -14.12 -36.87
N LYS A 4 25.21 -13.90 -38.03
CA LYS A 4 24.93 -12.55 -38.56
C LYS A 4 23.82 -11.85 -37.75
N LEU A 5 22.82 -12.60 -37.29
CA LEU A 5 21.75 -12.09 -36.44
C LEU A 5 22.29 -11.66 -35.06
N ILE A 6 23.16 -12.49 -34.45
CA ILE A 6 23.81 -12.16 -33.17
C ILE A 6 24.69 -10.91 -33.31
N LEU A 7 25.47 -10.78 -34.39
CA LEU A 7 26.33 -9.61 -34.61
C LEU A 7 25.51 -8.31 -34.78
N SER A 8 24.37 -8.39 -35.49
CA SER A 8 23.46 -7.27 -35.70
C SER A 8 22.77 -6.82 -34.40
N ILE A 9 22.38 -7.77 -33.54
CA ILE A 9 21.82 -7.48 -32.21
C ILE A 9 22.89 -6.85 -31.31
N LEU A 10 24.11 -7.38 -31.33
CA LEU A 10 25.22 -6.81 -30.54
C LEU A 10 25.51 -5.37 -30.96
N PHE A 11 25.55 -5.11 -32.26
CA PHE A 11 25.80 -3.77 -32.80
C PHE A 11 24.68 -2.79 -32.41
N THR A 12 23.41 -3.16 -32.60
CA THR A 12 22.29 -2.30 -32.20
C THR A 12 22.25 -1.99 -30.71
N VAL A 13 22.59 -2.95 -29.85
CA VAL A 13 22.71 -2.72 -28.40
C VAL A 13 23.87 -1.77 -28.06
N VAL A 14 25.02 -1.92 -28.73
CA VAL A 14 26.19 -1.03 -28.51
C VAL A 14 25.88 0.41 -28.91
N PHE A 15 25.22 0.64 -30.05
CA PHE A 15 24.81 1.99 -30.47
C PHE A 15 23.78 2.59 -29.52
N ALA A 16 22.71 1.86 -29.22
CA ALA A 16 21.68 2.35 -28.30
C ALA A 16 22.23 2.64 -26.89
N PHE A 17 23.26 1.91 -26.45
CA PHE A 17 23.94 2.20 -25.20
C PHE A 17 24.86 3.43 -25.28
N ALA A 18 25.50 3.67 -26.42
CA ALA A 18 26.26 4.90 -26.65
C ALA A 18 25.35 6.13 -26.58
N ASP A 19 24.16 6.06 -27.20
CA ASP A 19 23.17 7.14 -27.15
C ASP A 19 22.64 7.36 -25.72
N TYR A 20 22.38 6.28 -24.97
CA TYR A 20 22.01 6.37 -23.56
C TYR A 20 23.10 7.00 -22.69
N ASN A 21 24.38 6.69 -22.95
CA ASN A 21 25.48 7.29 -22.19
C ASN A 21 25.53 8.82 -22.38
N GLN A 22 25.20 9.35 -23.56
CA GLN A 22 25.10 10.80 -23.75
C GLN A 22 24.00 11.42 -22.87
N LEU A 23 22.83 10.78 -22.76
CA LEU A 23 21.79 11.21 -21.82
C LEU A 23 22.26 11.15 -20.36
N LEU A 24 22.97 10.08 -20.00
CA LEU A 24 23.51 9.90 -18.66
C LEU A 24 24.52 10.98 -18.30
N ASP A 25 25.38 11.36 -19.24
CA ASP A 25 26.35 12.44 -19.08
C ASP A 25 25.63 13.78 -18.90
N LEU A 26 24.59 14.08 -19.69
CA LEU A 26 23.76 15.28 -19.50
C LEU A 26 23.05 15.30 -18.15
N TYR A 27 22.53 14.16 -17.71
CA TYR A 27 21.85 14.03 -16.42
C TYR A 27 22.80 14.30 -15.25
N LYS A 28 24.03 13.80 -15.32
CA LYS A 28 25.05 13.95 -14.26
C LYS A 28 25.83 15.27 -14.32
N SER A 29 25.80 15.96 -15.45
CA SER A 29 26.54 17.23 -15.63
C SER A 29 25.96 18.38 -14.80
N ASP A 30 26.83 19.27 -14.34
CA ASP A 30 26.42 20.58 -13.84
C ASP A 30 25.81 21.40 -14.99
N PHE A 31 24.80 22.22 -14.68
CA PHE A 31 24.01 22.90 -15.71
C PHE A 31 24.84 23.83 -16.60
N ASP A 32 25.80 24.54 -16.01
CA ASP A 32 26.74 25.46 -16.65
C ASP A 32 27.67 24.78 -17.67
N LYS A 33 27.79 23.45 -17.64
CA LYS A 33 28.59 22.65 -18.59
C LYS A 33 27.75 22.05 -19.72
N ILE A 34 26.43 22.23 -19.70
CA ILE A 34 25.53 21.63 -20.70
C ILE A 34 25.46 22.52 -21.94
N ASP A 35 25.88 21.99 -23.09
CA ASP A 35 25.53 22.56 -24.40
C ASP A 35 24.05 22.31 -24.68
N LEU A 36 23.24 23.38 -24.67
CA LEU A 36 21.79 23.31 -24.84
C LEU A 36 21.37 22.79 -26.22
N ASN A 37 22.11 23.10 -27.29
CA ASN A 37 21.75 22.64 -28.64
C ASN A 37 21.99 21.14 -28.77
N ASN A 38 23.15 20.69 -28.28
CA ASN A 38 23.46 19.27 -28.23
C ASN A 38 22.46 18.52 -27.34
N ALA A 39 22.18 19.04 -26.14
CA ALA A 39 21.23 18.42 -25.21
C ALA A 39 19.83 18.27 -25.82
N TYR A 40 19.36 19.29 -26.55
CA TYR A 40 18.05 19.23 -27.22
C TYR A 40 18.00 18.12 -28.29
N SER A 41 19.05 17.96 -29.10
CA SER A 41 19.14 16.88 -30.11
C SER A 41 19.14 15.51 -29.45
N VAL A 42 20.01 15.32 -28.44
CA VAL A 42 20.15 14.05 -27.71
C VAL A 42 18.82 13.64 -27.08
N ILE A 43 18.11 14.55 -26.40
CA ILE A 43 16.78 14.28 -25.83
C ILE A 43 15.77 13.92 -26.92
N THR A 44 15.79 14.65 -28.04
CA THR A 44 14.83 14.45 -29.15
C THR A 44 15.00 13.09 -29.80
N GLU A 45 16.24 12.64 -29.99
CA GLU A 45 16.56 11.33 -30.58
C GLU A 45 16.25 10.16 -29.63
N ASN A 46 16.20 10.43 -28.32
CA ASN A 46 16.13 9.41 -27.28
C ASN A 46 14.84 9.46 -26.42
N LYS A 47 13.70 9.90 -26.98
CA LYS A 47 12.41 10.05 -26.27
C LYS A 47 11.83 8.75 -25.66
N ASN A 48 12.37 7.61 -26.06
CA ASN A 48 11.94 6.29 -25.58
C ASN A 48 12.50 5.94 -24.19
N TYR A 49 13.39 6.76 -23.64
CA TYR A 49 13.91 6.60 -22.27
C TYR A 49 13.27 7.60 -21.32
N ALA A 50 13.07 7.18 -20.08
CA ALA A 50 12.57 8.04 -19.02
C ALA A 50 13.54 9.18 -18.74
N LEU A 51 14.84 8.89 -18.79
CA LEU A 51 15.91 9.83 -18.50
C LEU A 51 15.84 11.09 -19.37
N SER A 52 15.38 10.98 -20.62
CA SER A 52 15.14 12.13 -21.51
C SER A 52 14.20 13.16 -20.90
N SER A 53 13.08 12.72 -20.30
CA SER A 53 12.15 13.60 -19.59
C SER A 53 12.76 14.20 -18.33
N TYR A 54 13.57 13.44 -17.57
CA TYR A 54 14.25 13.93 -16.37
C TYR A 54 15.28 15.00 -16.71
N VAL A 55 16.10 14.79 -17.74
CA VAL A 55 17.07 15.77 -18.24
C VAL A 55 16.35 17.02 -18.77
N ALA A 56 15.28 16.84 -19.55
CA ALA A 56 14.50 17.95 -20.08
C ALA A 56 13.89 18.82 -18.96
N VAL A 57 13.27 18.24 -17.93
CA VAL A 57 12.74 19.01 -16.78
C VAL A 57 13.85 19.67 -15.98
N LYS A 58 14.98 18.99 -15.76
CA LYS A 58 16.16 19.58 -15.10
C LYS A 58 16.59 20.85 -15.82
N ILE A 59 16.87 20.77 -17.12
CA ILE A 59 17.29 21.90 -17.95
C ILE A 59 16.23 23.00 -17.97
N ALA A 60 14.96 22.64 -18.22
CA ALA A 60 13.86 23.61 -18.23
C ALA A 60 13.73 24.35 -16.90
N SER A 61 13.91 23.67 -15.76
CA SER A 61 13.83 24.29 -14.44
C SER A 61 14.96 25.29 -14.19
N PHE A 62 16.19 24.98 -14.59
CA PHE A 62 17.32 25.91 -14.47
C PHE A 62 17.12 27.15 -15.35
N LEU A 63 16.69 26.96 -16.60
CA LEU A 63 16.40 28.06 -17.53
C LEU A 63 15.26 28.95 -17.01
N TYR A 64 14.20 28.33 -16.47
CA TYR A 64 13.08 29.04 -15.85
C TYR A 64 13.56 29.96 -14.71
N TYR A 65 14.35 29.43 -13.77
CA TYR A 65 14.86 30.24 -12.66
C TYR A 65 15.91 31.27 -13.06
N SER A 66 16.56 31.08 -14.21
CA SER A 66 17.50 32.04 -14.80
C SER A 66 16.83 33.11 -15.66
N GLY A 67 15.51 33.00 -15.90
CA GLY A 67 14.72 33.94 -16.70
C GLY A 67 14.69 33.68 -18.22
N ASP A 68 15.33 32.62 -18.71
CA ASP A 68 15.32 32.24 -20.14
C ASP A 68 14.07 31.37 -20.45
N LEU A 69 12.91 32.02 -20.44
CA LEU A 69 11.60 31.36 -20.53
C LEU A 69 11.38 30.67 -21.89
N GLU A 70 11.85 31.28 -22.98
CA GLU A 70 11.67 30.72 -24.33
C GLU A 70 12.40 29.37 -24.47
N LYS A 71 13.65 29.28 -24.01
CA LYS A 71 14.37 28.01 -24.04
C LYS A 71 13.81 27.02 -23.02
N ALA A 72 13.42 27.49 -21.83
CA ALA A 72 12.79 26.62 -20.83
C ALA A 72 11.55 25.93 -21.40
N GLU A 73 10.72 26.67 -22.14
CA GLU A 73 9.53 26.13 -22.81
C GLU A 73 9.87 25.10 -23.89
N LYS A 74 10.92 25.33 -24.70
CA LYS A 74 11.38 24.34 -25.68
C LYS A 74 11.75 23.00 -25.04
N PHE A 75 12.43 23.02 -23.89
CA PHE A 75 12.77 21.78 -23.18
C PHE A 75 11.57 21.13 -22.49
N ILE A 76 10.67 21.91 -21.87
CA ILE A 76 9.50 21.33 -21.21
C ILE A 76 8.58 20.62 -22.22
N ASP A 77 8.54 21.07 -23.47
CA ASP A 77 7.76 20.44 -24.54
C ASP A 77 8.33 19.08 -25.00
N GLN A 78 9.58 18.75 -24.66
CA GLN A 78 10.16 17.43 -24.91
C GLN A 78 9.73 16.39 -23.86
N VAL A 79 9.10 16.81 -22.77
CA VAL A 79 8.83 15.95 -21.62
C VAL A 79 7.65 15.02 -21.88
N ASN A 80 7.90 13.72 -21.74
CA ASN A 80 6.82 12.76 -21.54
C ASN A 80 6.47 12.67 -20.05
N LYS A 81 5.30 13.20 -19.67
CA LYS A 81 4.79 13.17 -18.29
C LYS A 81 4.67 11.78 -17.68
N ARG A 82 4.57 10.72 -18.51
CA ARG A 82 4.55 9.33 -18.04
C ARG A 82 5.92 8.81 -17.59
N ALA A 83 7.00 9.54 -17.82
CA ALA A 83 8.35 9.12 -17.39
C ALA A 83 8.54 9.19 -15.87
N PHE A 84 7.87 10.11 -15.19
CA PHE A 84 8.12 10.37 -13.77
C PHE A 84 7.53 9.31 -12.85
N LEU A 85 8.28 9.04 -11.78
CA LEU A 85 7.75 8.40 -10.58
C LEU A 85 6.74 9.33 -9.89
N LYS A 86 5.93 8.77 -8.99
CA LYS A 86 4.86 9.51 -8.30
C LYS A 86 5.42 10.64 -7.45
N GLU A 87 6.61 10.44 -6.87
CA GLU A 87 7.29 11.37 -5.97
C GLU A 87 7.91 12.56 -6.74
N ASP A 88 8.32 12.32 -7.99
CA ASP A 88 8.95 13.32 -8.86
C ASP A 88 7.92 14.14 -9.67
N TYR A 89 6.72 13.57 -9.86
CA TYR A 89 5.65 14.19 -10.65
C TYR A 89 5.24 15.60 -10.20
N PRO A 90 5.13 15.93 -8.89
CA PRO A 90 4.78 17.27 -8.43
C PRO A 90 5.78 18.34 -8.88
N PHE A 91 7.07 18.02 -8.98
CA PHE A 91 8.09 18.96 -9.45
C PHE A 91 7.90 19.30 -10.92
N TYR A 92 7.72 18.28 -11.77
CA TYR A 92 7.40 18.47 -13.18
C TYR A 92 6.15 19.32 -13.37
N LEU A 93 5.04 18.99 -12.67
CA LEU A 93 3.79 19.74 -12.78
C LEU A 93 3.98 21.20 -12.42
N TYR A 94 4.74 21.49 -11.37
CA TYR A 94 5.03 22.86 -10.96
C TYR A 94 5.75 23.63 -12.08
N ILE A 95 6.87 23.11 -12.59
CA ILE A 95 7.62 23.79 -13.66
C ILE A 95 6.79 23.94 -14.93
N TYR A 96 6.08 22.88 -15.33
CA TYR A 96 5.19 22.90 -16.48
C TYR A 96 4.11 23.98 -16.36
N SER A 97 3.40 24.03 -15.23
CA SER A 97 2.35 25.02 -15.00
C SER A 97 2.86 26.46 -15.01
N LYS A 98 4.06 26.70 -14.47
CA LYS A 98 4.66 28.05 -14.46
C LYS A 98 5.07 28.50 -15.87
N LEU A 99 5.62 27.60 -16.69
CA LEU A 99 6.02 27.91 -18.06
C LEU A 99 4.83 28.06 -19.00
N LYS A 100 3.84 27.16 -18.91
CA LYS A 100 2.66 27.15 -19.80
C LYS A 100 1.53 28.06 -19.33
N ASN A 101 1.71 28.76 -18.21
CA ASN A 101 0.66 29.55 -17.55
C ASN A 101 -0.63 28.72 -17.31
N ASP A 102 -0.47 27.43 -17.02
CA ASP A 102 -1.58 26.49 -16.80
C ASP A 102 -2.04 26.59 -15.34
N LYS A 103 -2.95 27.54 -15.11
CA LYS A 103 -3.55 27.81 -13.79
C LYS A 103 -4.35 26.62 -13.26
N GLN A 104 -4.96 25.82 -14.13
CA GLN A 104 -5.77 24.68 -13.71
C GLN A 104 -4.89 23.60 -13.09
N THR A 105 -3.81 23.22 -13.79
CA THR A 105 -2.85 22.24 -13.26
C THR A 105 -2.17 22.75 -11.99
N LEU A 106 -1.87 24.05 -11.90
CA LEU A 106 -1.29 24.64 -10.68
C LEU A 106 -2.26 24.57 -9.49
N LYS A 107 -3.55 24.81 -9.73
CA LYS A 107 -4.62 24.67 -8.72
C LYS A 107 -4.81 23.21 -8.30
N GLU A 108 -4.73 22.27 -9.23
CA GLU A 108 -4.78 20.84 -8.91
C GLU A 108 -3.59 20.40 -8.05
N LEU A 109 -2.39 20.90 -8.35
CA LEU A 109 -1.19 20.70 -7.54
C LEU A 109 -1.37 21.29 -6.13
N ALA A 110 -1.89 22.52 -6.03
CA ALA A 110 -2.14 23.23 -4.78
C ALA A 110 -3.19 22.57 -3.87
N THR A 111 -4.17 21.87 -4.42
CA THR A 111 -5.30 21.30 -3.65
C THR A 111 -5.26 19.78 -3.52
N GLY A 112 -4.79 19.07 -4.55
CA GLY A 112 -4.75 17.60 -4.61
C GLY A 112 -3.41 16.99 -4.21
N LEU A 113 -2.34 17.78 -4.21
CA LEU A 113 -0.98 17.34 -3.87
C LEU A 113 -0.34 18.22 -2.80
N THR A 114 -1.13 18.98 -2.03
CA THR A 114 -0.68 19.93 -0.99
C THR A 114 0.23 19.32 0.08
N HIS A 115 0.13 18.01 0.29
CA HIS A 115 1.00 17.27 1.20
C HIS A 115 2.47 17.24 0.74
N THR A 116 2.72 17.34 -0.56
CA THR A 116 4.06 17.38 -1.18
C THR A 116 4.71 18.76 -1.01
N TYR A 117 6.01 18.89 -1.29
CA TYR A 117 6.71 20.17 -1.24
C TYR A 117 6.16 21.16 -2.28
N TYR A 118 6.13 20.78 -3.56
CA TYR A 118 5.67 21.65 -4.64
C TYR A 118 4.16 21.90 -4.61
N GLY A 119 3.36 20.95 -4.10
CA GLY A 119 1.94 21.18 -3.83
C GLY A 119 1.71 22.23 -2.74
N TYR A 120 2.42 22.14 -1.62
CA TYR A 120 2.34 23.16 -0.57
C TYR A 120 2.83 24.52 -1.06
N LYS A 121 3.91 24.54 -1.85
CA LYS A 121 4.42 25.77 -2.46
C LYS A 121 3.39 26.41 -3.40
N ALA A 122 2.79 25.62 -4.29
CA ALA A 122 1.73 26.09 -5.19
C ALA A 122 0.51 26.63 -4.42
N TYR A 123 0.16 25.99 -3.30
CA TYR A 123 -0.89 26.48 -2.41
C TYR A 123 -0.59 27.87 -1.86
N LEU A 124 0.62 28.10 -1.31
CA LEU A 124 0.99 29.41 -0.78
C LEU A 124 1.02 30.50 -1.87
N GLU A 125 1.44 30.16 -3.09
CA GLU A 125 1.42 31.09 -4.22
C GLU A 125 0.00 31.44 -4.68
N LEU A 126 -0.93 30.49 -4.62
CA LEU A 126 -2.31 30.66 -5.08
C LEU A 126 -3.28 31.08 -3.98
N TYR A 127 -2.89 31.02 -2.70
CA TYR A 127 -3.77 31.23 -1.54
C TYR A 127 -4.77 32.38 -1.69
N PRO A 128 -4.38 33.60 -2.13
CA PRO A 128 -5.31 34.72 -2.28
C PRO A 128 -6.41 34.52 -3.34
N TYR A 129 -6.27 33.52 -4.20
CA TYR A 129 -7.13 33.24 -5.35
C TYR A 129 -7.87 31.90 -5.24
N LEU A 130 -7.62 31.13 -4.18
CA LEU A 130 -8.31 29.86 -3.93
C LEU A 130 -9.68 30.12 -3.31
N SER A 131 -10.71 29.39 -3.77
CA SER A 131 -12.01 29.40 -3.08
C SER A 131 -11.91 28.72 -1.72
N GLU A 132 -12.89 28.94 -0.85
CA GLU A 132 -12.96 28.21 0.43
C GLU A 132 -12.97 26.69 0.21
N GLU A 133 -13.72 26.20 -0.79
CA GLU A 133 -13.73 24.77 -1.14
C GLU A 133 -12.34 24.24 -1.52
N ASP A 134 -11.54 25.03 -2.25
CA ASP A 134 -10.17 24.67 -2.60
C ASP A 134 -9.28 24.58 -1.36
N LYS A 135 -9.41 25.54 -0.44
CA LYS A 135 -8.64 25.57 0.82
C LYS A 135 -9.01 24.39 1.71
N GLU A 136 -10.29 24.05 1.83
CA GLU A 136 -10.75 22.87 2.56
C GLU A 136 -10.24 21.57 1.93
N LYS A 137 -10.28 21.46 0.60
CA LYS A 137 -9.73 20.32 -0.12
C LYS A 137 -8.24 20.13 0.14
N ALA A 138 -7.48 21.23 0.24
CA ALA A 138 -6.07 21.21 0.59
C ALA A 138 -5.83 20.69 2.02
N VAL A 139 -6.63 21.14 3.00
CA VAL A 139 -6.63 20.63 4.38
C VAL A 139 -6.93 19.13 4.40
N GLU A 140 -8.03 18.71 3.76
CA GLU A 140 -8.42 17.30 3.68
C GLU A 140 -7.35 16.45 3.00
N THR A 141 -6.70 16.95 1.96
CA THR A 141 -5.59 16.28 1.30
C THR A 141 -4.42 16.06 2.26
N CYS A 142 -4.05 17.06 3.07
CA CYS A 142 -3.03 16.88 4.09
C CYS A 142 -3.45 15.86 5.17
N ILE A 143 -4.69 15.91 5.65
CA ILE A 143 -5.22 14.96 6.65
C ILE A 143 -5.23 13.53 6.10
N LYS A 144 -5.74 13.34 4.88
CA LYS A 144 -5.81 12.04 4.20
C LYS A 144 -4.44 11.40 4.03
N ASN A 145 -3.42 12.22 3.78
CA ASN A 145 -2.02 11.78 3.65
C ASN A 145 -1.24 11.86 4.99
N LYS A 146 -1.93 12.04 6.14
CA LYS A 146 -1.36 12.09 7.50
C LYS A 146 -0.33 13.19 7.75
N HIS A 147 -0.32 14.24 6.94
CA HIS A 147 0.48 15.44 7.18
C HIS A 147 -0.25 16.40 8.12
N TYR A 148 -0.50 15.94 9.36
CA TYR A 148 -1.33 16.66 10.33
C TYR A 148 -0.77 18.03 10.71
N GLU A 149 0.55 18.18 10.81
CA GLU A 149 1.17 19.48 11.08
C GLU A 149 0.91 20.49 9.96
N LYS A 150 1.11 20.08 8.69
CA LYS A 150 0.74 20.94 7.54
C LYS A 150 -0.76 21.25 7.55
N ALA A 151 -1.61 20.25 7.81
CA ALA A 151 -3.06 20.45 7.89
C ALA A 151 -3.42 21.49 8.97
N LYS A 152 -2.83 21.43 10.16
CA LYS A 152 -3.07 22.42 11.24
C LYS A 152 -2.77 23.83 10.77
N TYR A 153 -1.65 24.07 10.10
CA TYR A 153 -1.33 25.40 9.57
C TYR A 153 -2.35 25.87 8.52
N LEU A 154 -2.79 24.97 7.63
CA LEU A 154 -3.77 25.28 6.58
C LEU A 154 -5.18 25.52 7.14
N VAL A 155 -5.54 24.91 8.27
CA VAL A 155 -6.85 25.15 8.90
C VAL A 155 -7.06 26.62 9.24
N TYR A 156 -6.00 27.32 9.67
CA TYR A 156 -6.07 28.75 10.00
C TYR A 156 -6.14 29.68 8.78
N THR A 157 -6.10 29.14 7.56
CA THR A 157 -6.31 29.91 6.33
C THR A 157 -7.77 29.89 5.84
N LEU A 158 -8.64 29.12 6.50
CA LEU A 158 -10.08 29.05 6.21
C LEU A 158 -10.81 30.26 6.80
N GLU A 159 -11.84 30.73 6.11
CA GLU A 159 -12.66 31.87 6.52
C GLU A 159 -13.90 31.44 7.32
N ASP A 160 -14.49 30.27 7.03
CA ASP A 160 -15.63 29.74 7.80
C ASP A 160 -15.17 29.15 9.14
N GLN A 161 -15.55 29.82 10.23
CA GLN A 161 -15.21 29.40 11.59
C GLN A 161 -15.79 28.01 11.94
N ASN A 162 -16.92 27.60 11.36
CA ASN A 162 -17.46 26.25 11.57
C ASN A 162 -16.57 25.19 10.91
N ALA A 163 -16.02 25.47 9.72
CA ALA A 163 -15.06 24.62 9.06
C ALA A 163 -13.77 24.50 9.89
N VAL A 164 -13.25 25.64 10.38
CA VAL A 164 -12.09 25.68 11.30
C VAL A 164 -12.32 24.78 12.51
N ASN A 165 -13.44 24.96 13.21
CA ASN A 165 -13.79 24.17 14.38
C ASN A 165 -13.95 22.68 14.05
N TYR A 166 -14.57 22.34 12.92
CA TYR A 166 -14.71 20.95 12.47
C TYR A 166 -13.35 20.28 12.22
N PHE A 167 -12.43 20.96 11.53
CA PHE A 167 -11.11 20.42 11.27
C PHE A 167 -10.26 20.33 12.54
N LEU A 168 -10.33 21.32 13.43
CA LEU A 168 -9.66 21.27 14.72
C LEU A 168 -10.19 20.14 15.61
N LEU A 169 -11.52 19.93 15.65
CA LEU A 169 -12.13 18.78 16.31
C LEU A 169 -11.54 17.45 15.79
N ARG A 170 -11.38 17.30 14.48
CA ARG A 170 -10.79 16.08 13.88
C ARG A 170 -9.31 15.90 14.19
N LEU A 171 -8.54 16.99 14.15
CA LEU A 171 -7.09 16.97 14.32
C LEU A 171 -6.67 16.81 15.79
N THR A 172 -7.39 17.46 16.70
CA THR A 172 -7.05 17.50 18.14
C THR A 172 -7.84 16.50 18.96
N ARG A 173 -9.01 16.07 18.47
CA ARG A 173 -10.01 15.28 19.22
C ARG A 173 -10.55 15.98 20.47
N ASP A 174 -10.38 17.30 20.56
CA ASP A 174 -10.97 18.12 21.62
C ASP A 174 -12.41 18.46 21.28
N ILE A 175 -13.33 17.97 22.13
CA ILE A 175 -14.77 18.10 21.92
C ILE A 175 -15.28 19.53 22.09
N SER A 176 -14.51 20.42 22.74
CA SER A 176 -14.89 21.83 22.91
C SER A 176 -15.07 22.55 21.57
N TYR A 177 -14.34 22.14 20.52
CA TYR A 177 -14.52 22.68 19.18
C TYR A 177 -15.89 22.33 18.58
N PHE A 178 -16.49 21.19 18.93
CA PHE A 178 -17.84 20.85 18.48
C PHE A 178 -18.88 21.84 19.03
N LEU A 179 -18.72 22.30 20.27
CA LEU A 179 -19.64 23.25 20.91
C LEU A 179 -19.70 24.61 20.19
N ASN A 180 -18.67 24.94 19.42
CA ASN A 180 -18.56 26.18 18.66
C ASN A 180 -19.05 26.03 17.19
N ILE A 181 -19.71 24.92 16.84
CA ILE A 181 -20.27 24.70 15.51
C ILE A 181 -21.78 24.90 15.57
N SER A 182 -22.30 25.81 14.74
CA SER A 182 -23.75 26.07 14.66
C SER A 182 -24.52 24.85 14.15
N GLN A 183 -25.72 24.61 14.67
CA GLN A 183 -26.58 23.50 14.22
C GLN A 183 -27.02 23.61 12.76
N ASP A 184 -27.14 24.85 12.25
CA ASP A 184 -27.50 25.13 10.86
C ASP A 184 -26.30 25.04 9.90
N SER A 185 -25.10 24.81 10.43
CA SER A 185 -23.87 24.71 9.64
C SER A 185 -23.82 23.43 8.82
N PRO A 186 -23.30 23.46 7.57
CA PRO A 186 -23.07 22.24 6.78
C PRO A 186 -22.06 21.27 7.42
N TYR A 187 -21.26 21.72 8.40
CA TYR A 187 -20.31 20.87 9.14
C TYR A 187 -20.93 20.17 10.36
N PHE A 188 -22.11 20.58 10.81
CA PHE A 188 -22.68 20.12 12.08
C PHE A 188 -22.84 18.60 12.13
N GLU A 189 -23.46 17.99 11.12
CA GLU A 189 -23.66 16.53 11.10
C GLU A 189 -22.32 15.77 11.13
N LYS A 190 -21.34 16.22 10.33
CA LYS A 190 -20.00 15.61 10.28
C LYS A 190 -19.29 15.74 11.62
N ALA A 191 -19.39 16.92 12.25
CA ALA A 191 -18.80 17.17 13.55
C ALA A 191 -19.48 16.37 14.66
N LEU A 192 -20.81 16.24 14.63
CA LEU A 192 -21.58 15.43 15.57
C LEU A 192 -21.21 13.95 15.45
N LYS A 193 -20.99 13.41 14.24
CA LYS A 193 -20.44 12.05 14.04
C LYS A 193 -19.08 11.89 14.74
N VAL A 194 -18.20 12.89 14.61
CA VAL A 194 -16.88 12.87 15.28
C VAL A 194 -17.04 12.94 16.80
N ALA A 195 -17.87 13.84 17.33
CA ALA A 195 -18.15 13.95 18.76
C ALA A 195 -18.74 12.66 19.34
N ALA A 196 -19.68 12.03 18.63
CA ALA A 196 -20.24 10.74 18.99
C ALA A 196 -19.18 9.63 19.05
N ASN A 197 -18.14 9.67 18.21
CA ASN A 197 -17.00 8.75 18.25
C ASN A 197 -16.06 8.98 19.44
N LEU A 198 -16.13 10.14 20.09
CA LEU A 198 -15.31 10.53 21.23
C LEU A 198 -16.02 10.32 22.58
N SER A 199 -17.33 10.58 22.65
CA SER A 199 -18.12 10.50 23.88
C SER A 199 -19.42 9.73 23.68
N LYS A 200 -19.80 8.96 24.71
CA LYS A 200 -21.06 8.21 24.75
C LYS A 200 -22.27 9.14 24.84
N GLU A 201 -22.12 10.33 25.43
CA GLU A 201 -23.17 11.35 25.53
C GLU A 201 -23.67 11.76 24.14
N TYR A 202 -22.76 12.16 23.25
CA TYR A 202 -23.09 12.56 21.88
C TYR A 202 -23.48 11.40 20.96
N GLU A 203 -23.25 10.15 21.39
CA GLU A 203 -23.67 8.98 20.62
C GLU A 203 -25.20 8.92 20.49
N ASN A 204 -25.91 9.10 21.60
CA ASN A 204 -27.37 9.13 21.61
C ASN A 204 -27.90 10.34 20.83
N THR A 205 -27.26 11.51 20.98
CA THR A 205 -27.60 12.72 20.21
C THR A 205 -27.48 12.47 18.71
N TYR A 206 -26.42 11.81 18.26
CA TYR A 206 -26.22 11.51 16.84
C TYR A 206 -27.23 10.48 16.32
N ILE A 207 -27.53 9.43 17.09
CA ILE A 207 -28.57 8.46 16.71
C ILE A 207 -29.93 9.14 16.53
N ASN A 208 -30.35 9.97 17.48
CA ASN A 208 -31.60 10.71 17.41
C ASN A 208 -31.61 11.67 16.21
N TYR A 209 -30.50 12.40 15.99
CA TYR A 209 -30.35 13.27 14.82
C TYR A 209 -30.56 12.51 13.50
N LEU A 210 -29.94 11.33 13.34
CA LEU A 210 -30.09 10.52 12.14
C LEU A 210 -31.53 10.00 11.96
N LEU A 211 -32.20 9.62 13.05
CA LEU A 211 -33.60 9.19 13.02
C LEU A 211 -34.54 10.33 12.62
N GLU A 212 -34.38 11.51 13.22
CA GLU A 212 -35.16 12.72 12.90
C GLU A 212 -34.98 13.13 11.44
N LYS A 213 -33.75 13.06 10.92
CA LYS A 213 -33.43 13.33 9.51
C LYS A 213 -33.75 12.17 8.56
N LYS A 214 -34.27 11.05 9.08
CA LYS A 214 -34.59 9.82 8.33
C LYS A 214 -33.39 9.26 7.53
N GLN A 215 -32.17 9.47 8.02
CA GLN A 215 -30.93 9.01 7.41
C GLN A 215 -30.59 7.57 7.86
N LEU A 216 -31.48 6.62 7.55
CA LEU A 216 -31.38 5.25 8.06
C LEU A 216 -30.11 4.51 7.60
N ASP A 217 -29.59 4.78 6.40
CA ASP A 217 -28.35 4.15 5.93
C ASP A 217 -27.14 4.55 6.78
N LYS A 218 -27.03 5.82 7.15
CA LYS A 218 -25.97 6.32 8.05
C LYS A 218 -26.13 5.76 9.46
N LEU A 219 -27.37 5.61 9.93
CA LEU A 219 -27.66 4.97 11.22
C LEU A 219 -27.21 3.51 11.21
N ARG A 220 -27.53 2.78 10.14
CA ARG A 220 -27.11 1.39 9.94
C ARG A 220 -25.59 1.29 9.97
N GLU A 221 -24.88 2.11 9.18
CA GLU A 221 -23.42 2.16 9.15
C GLU A 221 -22.84 2.43 10.54
N PHE A 222 -23.36 3.45 11.24
CA PHE A 222 -22.86 3.87 12.53
C PHE A 222 -23.03 2.78 13.61
N LEU A 223 -24.22 2.21 13.74
CA LEU A 223 -24.49 1.14 14.72
C LEU A 223 -23.71 -0.13 14.40
N THR A 224 -23.50 -0.43 13.11
CA THR A 224 -22.65 -1.56 12.67
C THR A 224 -21.22 -1.37 13.14
N GLN A 225 -20.64 -0.19 12.91
CA GLN A 225 -19.29 0.14 13.39
C GLN A 225 -19.18 0.05 14.92
N ARG A 226 -20.23 0.46 15.65
CA ARG A 226 -20.28 0.34 17.11
C ARG A 226 -20.30 -1.10 17.59
N ALA A 227 -21.18 -1.92 17.01
CA ALA A 227 -21.28 -3.34 17.31
C ALA A 227 -19.93 -4.03 17.08
N SER A 228 -19.34 -3.88 15.89
CA SER A 228 -18.06 -4.51 15.55
C SER A 228 -16.93 -4.09 16.49
N LYS A 229 -16.85 -2.80 16.83
CA LYS A 229 -15.85 -2.28 17.77
C LYS A 229 -15.98 -2.93 19.16
N GLU A 230 -17.19 -3.07 19.68
CA GLU A 230 -17.42 -3.67 20.99
C GLU A 230 -17.21 -5.19 20.99
N PHE A 231 -17.50 -5.89 19.88
CA PHE A 231 -17.16 -7.31 19.71
C PHE A 231 -15.65 -7.55 19.90
N TYR A 232 -14.81 -6.83 19.16
CA TYR A 232 -13.35 -7.00 19.24
C TYR A 232 -12.77 -6.55 20.59
N ARG A 233 -13.45 -5.62 21.28
CA ARG A 233 -13.14 -5.23 22.67
C ARG A 233 -13.60 -6.23 23.73
N GLN A 234 -14.30 -7.30 23.36
CA GLN A 234 -14.89 -8.29 24.28
C GLN A 234 -16.03 -7.75 25.14
N ASN A 235 -16.61 -6.61 24.75
CA ASN A 235 -17.76 -6.07 25.44
C ASN A 235 -19.03 -6.63 24.81
N TYR A 236 -19.27 -7.93 25.02
CA TYR A 236 -20.37 -8.64 24.38
C TYR A 236 -21.75 -8.10 24.77
N ASN A 237 -21.89 -7.54 25.98
CA ASN A 237 -23.12 -6.87 26.40
C ASN A 237 -23.45 -5.68 25.49
N LEU A 238 -22.48 -4.78 25.22
CA LEU A 238 -22.72 -3.66 24.31
C LEU A 238 -22.80 -4.10 22.84
N PHE A 239 -22.03 -5.11 22.43
CA PHE A 239 -22.15 -5.69 21.09
C PHE A 239 -23.59 -6.17 20.83
N LEU A 240 -24.14 -7.00 21.71
CA LEU A 240 -25.51 -7.50 21.59
C LEU A 240 -26.53 -6.36 21.68
N PHE A 241 -26.32 -5.37 22.56
CA PHE A 241 -27.18 -4.19 22.63
C PHE A 241 -27.29 -3.47 21.27
N TYR A 242 -26.18 -3.23 20.57
CA TYR A 242 -26.22 -2.59 19.25
C TYR A 242 -26.83 -3.49 18.18
N VAL A 243 -26.59 -4.81 18.22
CA VAL A 243 -27.20 -5.78 17.31
C VAL A 243 -28.73 -5.80 17.47
N GLU A 244 -29.23 -5.83 18.70
CA GLU A 244 -30.68 -5.80 18.98
C GLU A 244 -31.29 -4.43 18.63
N THR A 245 -30.55 -3.34 18.87
CA THR A 245 -30.96 -2.00 18.41
C THR A 245 -31.12 -1.99 16.88
N LEU A 246 -30.17 -2.54 16.13
CA LEU A 246 -30.28 -2.65 14.67
C LEU A 246 -31.51 -3.46 14.24
N LYS A 247 -31.79 -4.60 14.88
CA LYS A 247 -32.97 -5.43 14.59
C LYS A 247 -34.31 -4.71 14.81
N THR A 248 -34.32 -3.69 15.66
CA THR A 248 -35.52 -2.86 15.89
C THR A 248 -35.87 -2.00 14.66
N TYR A 249 -34.86 -1.60 13.88
CA TYR A 249 -35.03 -0.72 12.72
C TYR A 249 -34.88 -1.42 11.37
N PHE A 250 -34.20 -2.57 11.31
CA PHE A 250 -33.86 -3.27 10.07
C PHE A 250 -34.23 -4.75 10.15
N GLN A 251 -34.85 -5.27 9.10
CA GLN A 251 -35.23 -6.69 9.00
C GLN A 251 -34.03 -7.63 8.93
N THR A 252 -32.92 -7.17 8.34
CA THR A 252 -31.70 -7.98 8.15
C THR A 252 -30.48 -7.28 8.72
N LEU A 253 -29.63 -8.09 9.37
CA LEU A 253 -28.33 -7.62 9.84
C LEU A 253 -27.39 -7.41 8.64
N PRO A 254 -26.47 -6.43 8.72
CA PRO A 254 -25.32 -6.35 7.83
C PRO A 254 -24.51 -7.66 7.85
N GLU A 255 -23.93 -8.04 6.70
CA GLU A 255 -23.14 -9.27 6.54
C GLU A 255 -22.02 -9.41 7.58
N ASP A 256 -21.32 -8.31 7.88
CA ASP A 256 -20.27 -8.27 8.90
C ASP A 256 -20.80 -8.67 10.28
N LEU A 257 -22.00 -8.23 10.66
CA LEU A 257 -22.57 -8.59 11.96
C LEU A 257 -23.10 -10.02 11.99
N ILE A 258 -23.56 -10.56 10.86
CA ILE A 258 -23.89 -11.99 10.76
C ILE A 258 -22.63 -12.82 11.05
N TRP A 259 -21.50 -12.43 10.45
CA TRP A 259 -20.20 -13.06 10.72
C TRP A 259 -19.78 -12.95 12.19
N LEU A 260 -19.89 -11.76 12.78
CA LEU A 260 -19.53 -11.56 14.20
C LEU A 260 -20.48 -12.28 15.15
N MET A 261 -21.77 -12.41 14.82
CA MET A 261 -22.71 -13.23 15.59
C MET A 261 -22.34 -14.72 15.52
N PHE A 262 -21.93 -15.22 14.35
CA PHE A 262 -21.37 -16.57 14.23
C PHE A 262 -20.17 -16.77 15.17
N LEU A 263 -19.17 -15.89 15.08
CA LEU A 263 -17.97 -15.98 15.93
C LEU A 263 -18.30 -15.84 17.42
N TYR A 264 -19.24 -14.96 17.78
CA TYR A 264 -19.73 -14.81 19.14
C TYR A 264 -20.25 -16.15 19.67
N HIS A 265 -21.25 -16.75 19.01
CA HIS A 265 -21.83 -18.02 19.46
C HIS A 265 -20.83 -19.17 19.43
N TYR A 266 -19.93 -19.22 18.43
CA TYR A 266 -18.85 -20.20 18.36
C TYR A 266 -17.96 -20.13 19.62
N THR A 267 -17.51 -18.93 20.00
CA THR A 267 -16.66 -18.74 21.18
C THR A 267 -17.37 -19.01 22.51
N GLN A 268 -18.70 -18.84 22.57
CA GLN A 268 -19.50 -19.21 23.74
C GLN A 268 -19.80 -20.72 23.82
N GLY A 269 -19.49 -21.49 22.78
CA GLY A 269 -19.80 -22.93 22.70
C GLY A 269 -21.25 -23.23 22.32
N ASP A 270 -22.04 -22.23 21.90
CA ASP A 270 -23.39 -22.41 21.40
C ASP A 270 -23.35 -22.76 19.90
N TYR A 271 -22.99 -24.00 19.60
CA TYR A 271 -22.80 -24.45 18.21
C TYR A 271 -24.10 -24.51 17.40
N THR A 272 -25.26 -24.59 18.05
CA THR A 272 -26.56 -24.52 17.39
C THR A 272 -26.77 -23.12 16.79
N GLN A 273 -26.60 -22.07 17.59
CA GLN A 273 -26.71 -20.69 17.10
C GLN A 273 -25.56 -20.34 16.16
N ALA A 274 -24.33 -20.79 16.42
CA ALA A 274 -23.21 -20.59 15.52
C ALA A 274 -23.53 -21.16 14.13
N THR A 275 -24.04 -22.39 14.04
CA THR A 275 -24.44 -23.02 12.77
C THR A 275 -25.53 -22.21 12.06
N TYR A 276 -26.51 -21.67 12.80
CA TYR A 276 -27.54 -20.81 12.23
C TYR A 276 -26.94 -19.59 11.55
N TYR A 277 -26.09 -18.81 12.24
CA TYR A 277 -25.46 -17.61 11.67
C TYR A 277 -24.46 -17.93 10.55
N LEU A 278 -23.72 -19.05 10.64
CA LEU A 278 -22.83 -19.48 9.56
C LEU A 278 -23.60 -19.78 8.27
N ASN A 279 -24.75 -20.46 8.37
CA ASN A 279 -25.62 -20.73 7.23
C ASN A 279 -26.18 -19.44 6.60
N GLN A 280 -26.53 -18.44 7.41
CA GLN A 280 -26.92 -17.12 6.90
C GLN A 280 -25.73 -16.42 6.21
N TYR A 281 -24.53 -16.56 6.76
CA TYR A 281 -23.32 -15.93 6.22
C TYR A 281 -22.83 -16.56 4.91
N LYS A 282 -23.17 -17.83 4.65
CA LYS A 282 -22.67 -18.65 3.54
C LYS A 282 -22.71 -17.95 2.17
N ASN A 283 -23.75 -17.17 1.90
CA ASN A 283 -23.93 -16.49 0.61
C ASN A 283 -23.09 -15.20 0.47
N TYR A 284 -22.50 -14.69 1.55
CA TYR A 284 -21.67 -13.48 1.56
C TYR A 284 -20.17 -13.79 1.48
N SER A 285 -19.76 -15.00 1.88
CA SER A 285 -18.37 -15.39 1.79
C SER A 285 -17.90 -15.49 0.34
N LYS A 286 -16.79 -14.82 0.03
CA LYS A 286 -16.11 -14.89 -1.27
C LYS A 286 -15.08 -16.02 -1.32
N ASP A 287 -14.82 -16.68 -0.20
CA ASP A 287 -13.89 -17.79 -0.07
C ASP A 287 -14.70 -19.07 0.24
N PRO A 288 -14.94 -19.95 -0.74
CA PRO A 288 -15.75 -21.15 -0.50
C PRO A 288 -15.16 -22.06 0.57
N TYR A 289 -13.84 -22.00 0.80
CA TYR A 289 -13.17 -22.78 1.83
C TYR A 289 -13.31 -22.19 3.23
N GLN A 290 -13.72 -20.91 3.37
CA GLN A 290 -14.03 -20.34 4.69
C GLN A 290 -15.17 -21.09 5.34
N ILE A 291 -16.30 -21.24 4.64
CA ILE A 291 -17.48 -21.91 5.18
C ILE A 291 -17.17 -23.37 5.51
N LEU A 292 -16.52 -24.09 4.58
CA LEU A 292 -16.12 -25.49 4.79
C LEU A 292 -15.21 -25.65 6.00
N TYR A 293 -14.26 -24.74 6.19
CA TYR A 293 -13.35 -24.77 7.33
C TYR A 293 -14.09 -24.62 8.64
N TRP A 294 -14.97 -23.64 8.76
CA TRP A 294 -15.74 -23.40 9.98
C TRP A 294 -16.80 -24.48 10.24
N GLU A 295 -17.43 -25.04 9.21
CA GLU A 295 -18.29 -26.22 9.33
C GLU A 295 -17.49 -27.41 9.90
N SER A 296 -16.26 -27.64 9.45
CA SER A 296 -15.41 -28.72 9.97
C SER A 296 -15.06 -28.54 11.45
N LEU A 297 -14.80 -27.30 11.88
CA LEU A 297 -14.55 -27.00 13.29
C LEU A 297 -15.78 -27.24 14.17
N LEU A 298 -16.98 -26.88 13.69
CA LEU A 298 -18.23 -27.15 14.42
C LEU A 298 -18.51 -28.66 14.56
N GLN A 299 -18.13 -29.44 13.55
CA GLN A 299 -18.33 -30.89 13.52
C GLN A 299 -17.20 -31.68 14.17
N GLY A 300 -16.07 -31.03 14.50
CA GLY A 300 -14.86 -31.70 14.98
C GLY A 300 -14.21 -32.60 13.92
N THR A 301 -14.39 -32.29 12.64
CA THR A 301 -13.85 -33.06 11.51
C THR A 301 -12.58 -32.41 10.96
N GLN A 302 -11.74 -33.21 10.29
CA GLN A 302 -10.54 -32.73 9.63
C GLN A 302 -10.77 -32.59 8.13
N LEU A 303 -10.37 -31.45 7.55
CA LEU A 303 -10.38 -31.25 6.11
C LEU A 303 -9.13 -31.82 5.46
N THR A 304 -9.32 -32.45 4.30
CA THR A 304 -8.23 -32.83 3.39
C THR A 304 -8.22 -31.86 2.22
N PRO A 305 -7.08 -31.24 1.87
CA PRO A 305 -7.04 -30.35 0.73
C PRO A 305 -7.18 -31.11 -0.60
N PRO A 306 -7.65 -30.44 -1.66
CA PRO A 306 -7.65 -30.95 -3.02
C PRO A 306 -6.26 -31.40 -3.49
N LYS A 307 -6.21 -32.39 -4.38
CA LYS A 307 -4.95 -32.95 -4.95
C LYS A 307 -4.76 -32.59 -6.42
N GLU A 308 -5.80 -32.09 -7.06
CA GLU A 308 -5.80 -31.62 -8.44
C GLU A 308 -4.86 -30.43 -8.65
N LYS A 309 -4.55 -30.16 -9.91
CA LYS A 309 -3.75 -29.00 -10.30
C LYS A 309 -4.59 -27.73 -10.16
N LEU A 310 -4.09 -26.77 -9.40
CA LEU A 310 -4.74 -25.49 -9.14
C LEU A 310 -3.98 -24.34 -9.81
N LYS A 311 -4.71 -23.36 -10.32
CA LYS A 311 -4.15 -22.03 -10.58
C LYS A 311 -3.94 -21.30 -9.26
N VAL A 312 -3.00 -20.36 -9.27
CA VAL A 312 -2.70 -19.48 -8.11
C VAL A 312 -3.94 -18.71 -7.63
N GLU A 313 -4.82 -18.28 -8.54
CA GLU A 313 -6.06 -17.57 -8.20
C GLU A 313 -7.10 -18.43 -7.46
N GLU A 314 -7.03 -19.75 -7.60
CA GLU A 314 -7.93 -20.71 -6.93
C GLU A 314 -7.50 -21.02 -5.49
N ILE A 315 -6.23 -20.77 -5.16
CA ILE A 315 -5.70 -20.94 -3.80
C ILE A 315 -6.18 -19.76 -2.96
N THR A 316 -7.36 -19.86 -2.34
CA THR A 316 -7.89 -18.83 -1.45
C THR A 316 -7.17 -18.81 -0.09
N PRO A 317 -7.33 -17.77 0.75
CA PRO A 317 -6.74 -17.74 2.09
C PRO A 317 -7.10 -18.96 2.96
N TYR A 318 -8.36 -19.41 2.95
CA TYR A 318 -8.74 -20.60 3.74
C TYR A 318 -8.24 -21.89 3.11
N LEU A 319 -8.17 -21.99 1.78
CA LEU A 319 -7.53 -23.14 1.14
C LEU A 319 -6.03 -23.22 1.49
N ALA A 320 -5.33 -22.08 1.51
CA ALA A 320 -3.95 -22.01 1.98
C ALA A 320 -3.82 -22.46 3.44
N LEU A 321 -4.74 -22.07 4.32
CA LEU A 321 -4.76 -22.52 5.71
C LEU A 321 -4.95 -24.04 5.82
N ILE A 322 -5.80 -24.64 4.98
CA ILE A 322 -6.00 -26.10 4.93
C ILE A 322 -4.71 -26.82 4.48
N TYR A 323 -4.06 -26.34 3.41
CA TYR A 323 -2.76 -26.88 2.97
C TYR A 323 -1.69 -26.76 4.06
N TYR A 324 -1.57 -25.58 4.68
CA TYR A 324 -0.64 -25.32 5.76
C TYR A 324 -0.83 -26.29 6.94
N LYS A 325 -2.06 -26.42 7.46
CA LYS A 325 -2.36 -27.30 8.60
C LYS A 325 -2.19 -28.78 8.29
N SER A 326 -2.48 -29.20 7.06
CA SER A 326 -2.29 -30.59 6.63
C SER A 326 -0.84 -30.93 6.28
N LYS A 327 0.06 -29.93 6.21
CA LYS A 327 1.45 -30.08 5.75
C LYS A 327 1.54 -30.67 4.33
N ILE A 328 0.53 -30.41 3.50
CA ILE A 328 0.47 -30.81 2.09
C ILE A 328 0.73 -29.56 1.25
N LYS A 329 1.54 -29.69 0.20
CA LYS A 329 1.79 -28.61 -0.77
C LYS A 329 0.74 -28.64 -1.90
N PRO A 330 0.19 -27.49 -2.33
CA PRO A 330 -0.69 -27.44 -3.49
C PRO A 330 0.07 -27.81 -4.78
N ASN A 331 -0.59 -28.54 -5.69
CA ASN A 331 -0.06 -28.82 -7.02
C ASN A 331 -0.37 -27.64 -7.95
N ILE A 332 0.60 -26.75 -8.19
CA ILE A 332 0.35 -25.51 -8.94
C ILE A 332 0.53 -25.71 -10.45
N LEU A 333 -0.45 -25.25 -11.23
CA LEU A 333 -0.41 -25.28 -12.69
C LEU A 333 0.61 -24.26 -13.25
N LYS A 334 1.74 -24.75 -13.78
CA LYS A 334 2.85 -23.94 -14.35
C LYS A 334 2.70 -23.67 -15.87
N ASN A 335 1.51 -23.30 -16.36
CA ASN A 335 1.23 -23.18 -17.81
C ASN A 335 1.55 -21.79 -18.43
N ARG A 336 1.95 -20.80 -17.64
CA ARG A 336 2.20 -19.43 -18.11
C ARG A 336 3.68 -19.16 -18.30
N ARG A 337 4.06 -18.72 -19.50
CA ARG A 337 5.40 -18.20 -19.77
C ARG A 337 5.51 -16.80 -19.18
N CYS A 338 6.29 -16.65 -18.11
CA CYS A 338 6.48 -15.36 -17.41
C CYS A 338 7.60 -14.50 -18.03
N SER A 339 8.46 -15.09 -18.86
CA SER A 339 9.61 -14.42 -19.45
C SER A 339 9.66 -14.53 -20.97
N LEU A 340 10.01 -13.42 -21.62
CA LEU A 340 10.37 -13.32 -23.02
C LEU A 340 11.84 -12.86 -23.14
N GLU A 341 12.44 -13.03 -24.31
CA GLU A 341 13.79 -12.52 -24.57
C GLU A 341 13.83 -10.99 -24.42
N PRO A 342 14.80 -10.43 -23.65
CA PRO A 342 14.96 -8.99 -23.50
C PRO A 342 15.23 -8.30 -24.85
N ASP A 343 14.63 -7.13 -25.06
CA ASP A 343 15.00 -6.25 -26.18
C ASP A 343 16.13 -5.30 -25.81
N SER A 344 16.56 -4.45 -26.74
CA SER A 344 17.67 -3.52 -26.56
C SER A 344 17.48 -2.61 -25.34
N THR A 345 16.28 -2.06 -25.13
CA THR A 345 15.98 -1.20 -23.98
C THR A 345 16.07 -1.97 -22.66
N ALA A 346 15.50 -3.19 -22.59
CA ALA A 346 15.65 -4.04 -21.41
C ALA A 346 17.11 -4.41 -21.12
N LEU A 347 17.94 -4.62 -22.15
CA LEU A 347 19.38 -4.86 -21.98
C LEU A 347 20.14 -3.62 -21.48
N ILE A 348 19.76 -2.41 -21.89
CA ILE A 348 20.31 -1.16 -21.34
C ILE A 348 19.94 -1.03 -19.87
N ILE A 349 18.68 -1.28 -19.51
CA ILE A 349 18.23 -1.30 -18.10
C ILE A 349 19.05 -2.29 -17.28
N LYS A 350 19.35 -3.47 -17.83
CA LYS A 350 20.22 -4.45 -17.19
C LYS A 350 21.61 -3.87 -16.90
N GLN A 351 22.23 -3.22 -17.88
CA GLN A 351 23.55 -2.60 -17.72
C GLN A 351 23.53 -1.43 -16.73
N LEU A 352 22.42 -0.69 -16.65
CA LEU A 352 22.24 0.38 -15.68
C LEU A 352 22.06 -0.15 -14.27
N LYS A 353 21.35 -1.26 -14.09
CA LYS A 353 21.07 -1.86 -12.78
C LYS A 353 22.36 -2.06 -11.97
N ASP A 354 23.44 -2.47 -12.64
CA ASP A 354 24.75 -2.71 -12.02
C ASP A 354 25.52 -1.42 -11.72
N LYS A 355 25.19 -0.29 -12.38
CA LYS A 355 25.90 1.00 -12.25
C LYS A 355 25.16 2.02 -11.38
N ASP A 356 23.85 2.09 -11.53
CA ASP A 356 22.94 3.02 -10.88
C ASP A 356 21.54 2.40 -10.86
N TYR A 357 21.26 1.71 -9.75
CA TYR A 357 19.99 1.00 -9.55
C TYR A 357 18.78 1.95 -9.60
N LYS A 358 18.92 3.20 -9.13
CA LYS A 358 17.81 4.18 -9.13
C LYS A 358 17.43 4.58 -10.55
N LEU A 359 18.41 4.83 -11.40
CA LEU A 359 18.14 5.11 -12.82
C LEU A 359 17.55 3.90 -13.54
N ALA A 360 18.08 2.70 -13.29
CA ALA A 360 17.49 1.48 -13.83
C ALA A 360 16.03 1.29 -13.38
N TYR A 361 15.73 1.62 -12.11
CA TYR A 361 14.38 1.58 -11.57
C TYR A 361 13.44 2.57 -12.24
N ILE A 362 13.87 3.81 -12.47
CA ILE A 362 13.11 4.83 -13.21
C ILE A 362 12.81 4.34 -14.63
N GLU A 363 13.84 3.88 -15.35
CA GLU A 363 13.70 3.36 -16.71
C GLU A 363 12.80 2.13 -16.77
N GLY A 364 12.95 1.19 -15.83
CA GLY A 364 12.11 0.00 -15.73
C GLY A 364 10.64 0.34 -15.51
N ASN A 365 10.33 1.26 -14.59
CA ASN A 365 8.93 1.68 -14.34
C ASN A 365 8.33 2.41 -15.54
N TYR A 366 9.13 3.12 -16.33
CA TYR A 366 8.67 3.72 -17.58
C TYR A 366 8.49 2.67 -18.69
N TYR A 367 9.44 1.74 -18.84
CA TYR A 367 9.44 0.68 -19.84
C TYR A 367 8.13 -0.11 -19.82
N ILE A 368 7.69 -0.53 -18.63
CA ILE A 368 6.46 -1.34 -18.48
C ILE A 368 5.16 -0.60 -18.81
N LYS A 369 5.20 0.74 -19.00
CA LYS A 369 4.01 1.52 -19.40
C LYS A 369 3.67 1.36 -20.87
N THR A 370 4.64 0.94 -21.69
CA THR A 370 4.50 0.85 -23.15
C THR A 370 5.00 -0.47 -23.74
N ASN A 371 5.70 -1.30 -22.96
CA ASN A 371 6.31 -2.55 -23.42
C ASN A 371 5.83 -3.76 -22.61
N PRO A 372 5.90 -4.98 -23.18
CA PRO A 372 5.56 -6.22 -22.48
C PRO A 372 6.47 -6.46 -21.27
N CYS A 373 5.87 -6.74 -20.11
CA CYS A 373 6.60 -6.88 -18.86
C CYS A 373 7.39 -8.19 -18.78
N GLU A 374 6.99 -9.20 -19.54
CA GLU A 374 7.71 -10.47 -19.68
C GLU A 374 9.15 -10.28 -20.18
N LYS A 375 9.43 -9.22 -20.96
CA LYS A 375 10.79 -8.90 -21.42
C LYS A 375 11.69 -8.33 -20.33
N LEU A 376 11.09 -7.69 -19.31
CA LEU A 376 11.81 -7.15 -18.16
C LEU A 376 11.94 -8.18 -17.02
N TYR A 377 11.20 -9.29 -17.08
CA TYR A 377 11.09 -10.28 -16.01
C TYR A 377 12.43 -10.82 -15.50
N ASN A 378 13.35 -11.13 -16.42
CA ASN A 378 14.67 -11.65 -16.07
C ASN A 378 15.71 -10.54 -15.79
N VAL A 379 15.31 -9.26 -15.88
CA VAL A 379 16.20 -8.09 -15.72
C VAL A 379 15.88 -7.35 -14.42
N MET A 380 14.63 -6.95 -14.26
CA MET A 380 14.08 -6.33 -13.05
C MET A 380 12.76 -7.02 -12.69
N PRO A 381 12.81 -8.27 -12.19
CA PRO A 381 11.61 -8.99 -11.76
C PRO A 381 10.77 -8.18 -10.78
N GLU A 382 11.39 -7.42 -9.90
CA GLU A 382 10.74 -6.51 -8.94
C GLU A 382 9.85 -5.43 -9.58
N ILE A 383 10.12 -5.06 -10.84
CA ILE A 383 9.29 -4.13 -11.62
C ILE A 383 8.33 -4.90 -12.52
N ALA A 384 8.79 -5.94 -13.19
CA ALA A 384 7.95 -6.73 -14.11
C ALA A 384 6.70 -7.29 -13.42
N VAL A 385 6.81 -7.67 -12.13
CA VAL A 385 5.67 -8.12 -11.34
C VAL A 385 4.55 -7.11 -11.20
N LYS A 386 4.82 -5.81 -11.29
CA LYS A 386 3.79 -4.76 -11.21
C LYS A 386 2.74 -4.87 -12.33
N CYS A 387 3.09 -5.51 -13.44
CA CYS A 387 2.15 -5.77 -14.55
C CYS A 387 1.33 -7.03 -14.36
N PHE A 388 1.82 -7.96 -13.54
CA PHE A 388 1.11 -9.18 -13.23
C PHE A 388 0.21 -8.93 -12.02
N GLY A 389 -1.08 -9.26 -12.13
CA GLY A 389 -1.98 -9.18 -10.98
C GLY A 389 -1.42 -9.98 -9.79
N GLN A 390 -1.76 -9.59 -8.55
CA GLN A 390 -1.22 -10.26 -7.35
C GLN A 390 -1.45 -11.78 -7.32
N ASN A 391 -2.50 -12.25 -8.01
CA ASN A 391 -2.89 -13.66 -8.13
C ASN A 391 -2.30 -14.39 -9.36
N SER A 392 -1.39 -13.77 -10.10
CA SER A 392 -0.66 -14.42 -11.18
C SER A 392 0.51 -15.25 -10.66
N LEU A 393 0.77 -16.40 -11.28
CA LEU A 393 1.98 -17.19 -11.05
C LEU A 393 3.26 -16.37 -11.25
N CYS A 394 3.27 -15.48 -12.24
CA CYS A 394 4.42 -14.62 -12.55
C CYS A 394 4.66 -13.54 -11.48
N SER A 395 3.81 -13.43 -10.47
CA SER A 395 4.01 -12.48 -9.38
C SER A 395 4.80 -13.08 -8.21
N TYR A 396 5.22 -14.35 -8.30
CA TYR A 396 5.99 -15.08 -7.28
C TYR A 396 7.48 -15.13 -7.65
N VAL A 397 8.08 -13.95 -7.75
CA VAL A 397 9.51 -13.76 -8.01
C VAL A 397 10.33 -13.84 -6.73
N LYS A 398 11.63 -14.07 -6.87
CA LYS A 398 12.64 -14.02 -5.80
C LYS A 398 13.78 -13.06 -6.21
N PRO A 399 13.56 -11.73 -6.26
CA PRO A 399 14.56 -10.73 -6.65
C PRO A 399 15.57 -10.47 -5.52
N PHE A 400 16.68 -9.79 -5.85
CA PHE A 400 17.72 -9.35 -4.90
C PHE A 400 18.48 -10.50 -4.23
N SER A 401 18.98 -10.29 -3.01
CA SER A 401 19.76 -11.26 -2.21
C SER A 401 19.19 -12.67 -2.25
N ARG A 402 20.06 -13.63 -2.60
CA ARG A 402 19.78 -15.06 -2.44
C ARG A 402 19.82 -15.40 -0.95
N ILE A 403 18.76 -16.01 -0.45
CA ILE A 403 18.68 -16.48 0.93
C ILE A 403 19.06 -17.96 0.94
N GLU A 404 20.14 -18.33 1.63
CA GLU A 404 20.67 -19.71 1.60
C GLU A 404 19.74 -20.72 2.28
N ASP A 405 19.11 -20.31 3.39
CA ASP A 405 18.10 -21.12 4.07
C ASP A 405 16.77 -21.04 3.31
N LYS A 406 16.42 -22.11 2.60
CA LYS A 406 15.20 -22.21 1.78
C LYS A 406 13.91 -22.00 2.56
N ASN A 407 13.83 -22.53 3.80
CA ASN A 407 12.64 -22.36 4.62
C ASN A 407 12.44 -20.88 4.96
N MET A 408 13.52 -20.19 5.30
CA MET A 408 13.51 -18.75 5.52
C MET A 408 13.29 -17.96 4.23
N GLU A 409 13.80 -18.43 3.09
CA GLU A 409 13.64 -17.79 1.80
C GLU A 409 12.16 -17.59 1.45
N ASN A 410 11.35 -18.66 1.54
CA ASN A 410 9.91 -18.58 1.25
C ASN A 410 9.15 -17.66 2.20
N ILE A 411 9.50 -17.71 3.50
CA ILE A 411 8.90 -16.86 4.53
C ILE A 411 9.19 -15.38 4.23
N VAL A 412 10.46 -15.03 3.96
CA VAL A 412 10.88 -13.66 3.70
C VAL A 412 10.25 -13.13 2.42
N TYR A 413 10.22 -13.90 1.34
CA TYR A 413 9.59 -13.44 0.09
C TYR A 413 8.07 -13.36 0.19
N ALA A 414 7.41 -14.22 0.96
CA ALA A 414 5.98 -14.10 1.25
C ALA A 414 5.64 -12.78 1.96
N VAL A 415 6.50 -12.37 2.91
CA VAL A 415 6.42 -11.08 3.62
C VAL A 415 6.70 -9.92 2.68
N ILE A 416 7.85 -9.90 1.98
CA ILE A 416 8.22 -8.81 1.05
C ILE A 416 7.15 -8.58 -0.02
N LYS A 417 6.61 -9.67 -0.57
CA LYS A 417 5.52 -9.60 -1.55
C LYS A 417 4.30 -8.86 -1.01
N GLN A 418 3.95 -9.08 0.25
CA GLN A 418 2.80 -8.44 0.87
C GLN A 418 3.09 -7.02 1.35
N GLU A 419 4.32 -6.75 1.80
CA GLU A 419 4.72 -5.45 2.36
C GLU A 419 4.88 -4.38 1.28
N SER A 420 5.64 -4.68 0.23
CA SER A 420 6.04 -3.69 -0.77
C SER A 420 5.73 -4.11 -2.20
N PHE A 421 5.30 -5.36 -2.40
CA PHE A 421 5.26 -5.98 -3.72
C PHE A 421 6.59 -5.84 -4.46
N PHE A 422 7.68 -6.06 -3.70
CA PHE A 422 9.08 -5.95 -4.12
C PHE A 422 9.57 -4.54 -4.47
N ASP A 423 8.87 -3.48 -4.07
CA ASP A 423 9.31 -2.12 -4.33
C ASP A 423 10.35 -1.66 -3.29
N PRO A 424 11.63 -1.50 -3.67
CA PRO A 424 12.69 -1.14 -2.71
C PRO A 424 12.62 0.32 -2.27
N TYR A 425 11.83 1.16 -2.94
CA TYR A 425 11.63 2.56 -2.59
C TYR A 425 10.25 2.81 -1.95
N ALA A 426 9.54 1.74 -1.56
CA ALA A 426 8.25 1.87 -0.89
C ALA A 426 8.37 2.64 0.44
N ILE A 427 7.48 3.62 0.63
CA ILE A 427 7.31 4.34 1.88
C ILE A 427 5.83 4.29 2.25
N SER A 428 5.50 3.70 3.40
CA SER A 428 4.13 3.70 3.89
C SER A 428 3.75 5.05 4.52
N TRP A 429 2.46 5.21 4.78
CA TRP A 429 1.95 6.35 5.56
C TRP A 429 2.53 6.46 6.98
N SER A 430 3.15 5.40 7.51
CA SER A 430 3.66 5.31 8.88
C SER A 430 5.19 5.38 8.88
N ASN A 431 5.76 5.83 7.74
CA ASN A 431 7.18 5.88 7.48
C ASN A 431 7.84 4.50 7.57
N ALA A 432 7.12 3.45 7.20
CA ALA A 432 7.72 2.15 6.96
C ALA A 432 8.48 2.18 5.64
N VAL A 433 9.73 1.71 5.62
CA VAL A 433 10.66 1.94 4.50
C VAL A 433 11.12 0.65 3.84
N GLY A 434 11.22 0.68 2.51
CA GLY A 434 11.89 -0.31 1.69
C GLY A 434 11.10 -1.59 1.47
N LEU A 435 11.78 -2.63 1.00
CA LEU A 435 11.16 -3.92 0.65
C LEU A 435 10.33 -4.53 1.79
N THR A 436 10.80 -4.31 3.01
CA THR A 436 10.39 -5.05 4.20
C THR A 436 9.57 -4.20 5.17
N GLN A 437 9.35 -2.93 4.82
CA GLN A 437 8.47 -2.00 5.52
C GLN A 437 8.71 -1.96 7.04
N PHE A 438 9.96 -1.86 7.46
CA PHE A 438 10.25 -1.57 8.86
C PHE A 438 9.93 -0.11 9.18
N ILE A 439 9.15 0.11 10.24
CA ILE A 439 8.98 1.45 10.83
C ILE A 439 10.25 1.88 11.57
N PRO A 440 10.49 3.20 11.76
CA PRO A 440 11.77 3.71 12.26
C PRO A 440 12.20 3.12 13.61
N LYS A 441 11.23 2.93 14.52
CA LYS A 441 11.49 2.35 15.84
C LYS A 441 12.02 0.92 15.75
N THR A 442 11.35 0.07 14.95
CA THR A 442 11.74 -1.34 14.79
C THR A 442 13.04 -1.45 14.00
N ALA A 443 13.22 -0.63 12.95
CA ALA A 443 14.44 -0.58 12.16
C ALA A 443 15.67 -0.25 13.03
N LYS A 444 15.59 0.79 13.85
CA LYS A 444 16.68 1.19 14.75
C LYS A 444 17.03 0.07 15.74
N TRP A 445 16.02 -0.54 16.36
CA TRP A 445 16.24 -1.65 17.27
C TRP A 445 16.86 -2.87 16.57
N THR A 446 16.42 -3.20 15.36
CA THR A 446 17.03 -4.27 14.56
C THR A 446 18.50 -3.95 14.21
N ALA A 447 18.79 -2.71 13.80
CA ALA A 447 20.15 -2.26 13.49
C ALA A 447 21.09 -2.39 14.70
N GLU A 448 20.63 -2.00 15.89
CA GLU A 448 21.37 -2.15 17.16
C GLU A 448 21.71 -3.62 17.44
N ASN A 449 20.75 -4.53 17.26
CA ASN A 449 20.97 -5.97 17.46
C ASN A 449 21.90 -6.59 16.41
N LEU A 450 21.84 -6.08 15.18
CA LEU A 450 22.75 -6.46 14.09
C LEU A 450 24.12 -5.76 14.16
N LYS A 451 24.33 -4.89 15.18
CA LYS A 451 25.56 -4.11 15.39
C LYS A 451 25.93 -3.25 14.17
N ILE A 452 24.93 -2.60 13.57
CA ILE A 452 25.12 -1.69 12.44
C ILE A 452 25.27 -0.28 13.01
N GLU A 453 26.46 0.29 12.83
CA GLU A 453 26.77 1.65 13.27
C GLU A 453 26.24 2.70 12.30
N ASN A 454 25.86 3.88 12.82
CA ASN A 454 25.39 5.03 12.05
C ASN A 454 24.20 4.74 11.11
N PHE A 455 23.34 3.79 11.48
CA PHE A 455 22.15 3.44 10.70
C PHE A 455 21.18 4.63 10.55
N ASP A 456 20.83 4.93 9.30
CA ASP A 456 19.71 5.79 8.95
C ASP A 456 18.56 4.96 8.34
N ILE A 457 17.32 5.38 8.55
CA ILE A 457 16.17 4.65 8.03
C ILE A 457 16.19 4.50 6.50
N THR A 458 16.76 5.48 5.80
CA THR A 458 16.89 5.47 4.33
C THR A 458 17.88 4.41 3.83
N ASP A 459 18.73 3.86 4.70
CA ASP A 459 19.58 2.71 4.35
C ASP A 459 18.74 1.48 3.95
N LEU A 460 17.49 1.38 4.41
CA LEU A 460 16.56 0.31 4.02
C LEU A 460 16.03 0.43 2.59
N PHE A 461 16.35 1.50 1.87
CA PHE A 461 16.19 1.51 0.41
C PHE A 461 17.18 0.57 -0.28
N ASN A 462 18.25 0.14 0.40
CA ASN A 462 19.07 -0.98 -0.04
C ASN A 462 18.32 -2.32 0.18
N PRO A 463 17.94 -3.02 -0.90
CA PRO A 463 17.22 -4.30 -0.83
C PRO A 463 17.89 -5.34 0.08
N ASP A 464 19.21 -5.46 -0.01
CA ASP A 464 19.96 -6.52 0.67
C ASP A 464 20.00 -6.28 2.18
N LEU A 465 20.09 -5.01 2.59
CA LEU A 465 19.98 -4.62 3.99
C LEU A 465 18.56 -4.89 4.52
N GLY A 466 17.54 -4.54 3.75
CA GLY A 466 16.15 -4.84 4.07
C GLY A 466 15.91 -6.33 4.29
N VAL A 467 16.39 -7.18 3.37
CA VAL A 467 16.31 -8.66 3.48
C VAL A 467 17.02 -9.14 4.74
N LYS A 468 18.22 -8.64 5.04
CA LYS A 468 18.97 -8.98 6.26
C LYS A 468 18.18 -8.63 7.54
N PHE A 469 17.52 -7.46 7.56
CA PHE A 469 16.68 -7.04 8.69
C PHE A 469 15.48 -7.97 8.88
N SER A 470 14.77 -8.30 7.79
CA SER A 470 13.64 -9.23 7.85
C SER A 470 14.07 -10.61 8.29
N MET A 471 15.15 -11.17 7.75
CA MET A 471 15.65 -12.48 8.15
C MET A 471 15.91 -12.55 9.66
N TRP A 472 16.62 -11.56 10.20
CA TRP A 472 16.91 -11.51 11.63
C TRP A 472 15.63 -11.40 12.46
N TYR A 473 14.73 -10.49 12.09
CA TYR A 473 13.50 -10.25 12.85
C TYR A 473 12.54 -11.44 12.80
N LEU A 474 12.35 -12.03 11.62
CA LEU A 474 11.51 -13.21 11.43
C LEU A 474 12.06 -14.42 12.18
N ASN A 475 13.37 -14.67 12.17
CA ASN A 475 13.98 -15.75 12.96
C ASN A 475 13.69 -15.60 14.46
N ARG A 476 13.75 -14.36 14.98
CA ARG A 476 13.37 -14.09 16.37
C ARG A 476 11.89 -14.39 16.62
N LEU A 477 10.99 -13.97 15.73
CA LEU A 477 9.56 -14.22 15.87
C LEU A 477 9.24 -15.72 15.78
N ILE A 478 9.86 -16.44 14.85
CA ILE A 478 9.74 -17.90 14.69
C ILE A 478 10.15 -18.59 16.00
N SER A 479 11.27 -18.18 16.59
CA SER A 479 11.72 -18.72 17.88
C SER A 479 10.77 -18.39 19.03
N MET A 480 10.12 -17.22 19.00
CA MET A 480 9.18 -16.77 20.04
C MET A 480 7.85 -17.52 20.02
N PHE A 481 7.40 -17.95 18.84
CA PHE A 481 6.11 -18.59 18.64
C PHE A 481 6.23 -20.07 18.24
N ASP A 482 7.34 -20.71 18.62
CA ASP A 482 7.59 -22.14 18.40
C ASP A 482 7.38 -22.60 16.93
N GLY A 483 7.68 -21.71 15.98
CA GLY A 483 7.53 -21.96 14.55
C GLY A 483 6.12 -21.77 13.98
N GLU A 484 5.12 -21.36 14.77
CA GLU A 484 3.76 -21.12 14.25
C GLU A 484 3.70 -19.83 13.41
N LEU A 485 3.76 -20.00 12.08
CA LEU A 485 3.87 -18.89 11.13
C LEU A 485 2.68 -17.92 11.16
N VAL A 486 1.48 -18.38 11.53
CA VAL A 486 0.32 -17.50 11.68
C VAL A 486 0.57 -16.43 12.74
N TYR A 487 1.18 -16.80 13.87
CA TYR A 487 1.54 -15.86 14.94
C TYR A 487 2.74 -14.99 14.57
N VAL A 488 3.70 -15.56 13.82
CA VAL A 488 4.85 -14.82 13.28
C VAL A 488 4.39 -13.71 12.34
N PHE A 489 3.55 -14.01 11.35
CA PHE A 489 3.04 -13.01 10.41
C PHE A 489 2.19 -11.94 11.10
N ALA A 490 1.36 -12.33 12.06
CA ALA A 490 0.60 -11.37 12.86
C ALA A 490 1.53 -10.44 13.64
N SER A 491 2.60 -10.97 14.21
CA SER A 491 3.56 -10.22 15.02
C SER A 491 4.45 -9.32 14.18
N TYR A 492 4.75 -9.71 12.94
CA TYR A 492 5.49 -8.85 12.01
C TYR A 492 4.69 -7.57 11.71
N ASN A 493 3.38 -7.70 11.48
CA ASN A 493 2.51 -6.56 11.15
C ASN A 493 2.09 -5.73 12.38
N SER A 494 1.71 -6.37 13.49
CA SER A 494 1.09 -5.69 14.65
C SER A 494 1.97 -5.60 15.91
N GLY A 495 3.16 -6.18 15.86
CA GLY A 495 4.08 -6.30 16.99
C GLY A 495 3.80 -7.54 17.85
N GLU A 496 4.88 -8.19 18.28
CA GLU A 496 4.84 -9.44 19.04
C GLU A 496 4.14 -9.31 20.39
N GLY A 497 4.23 -8.13 21.03
CA GLY A 497 3.59 -7.88 22.32
C GLY A 497 2.05 -7.88 22.23
N ALA A 498 1.49 -7.42 21.11
CA ALA A 498 0.05 -7.45 20.89
C ALA A 498 -0.44 -8.88 20.68
N VAL A 499 0.27 -9.66 19.87
CA VAL A 499 -0.03 -11.08 19.60
C VAL A 499 0.10 -11.92 20.88
N LYS A 500 1.18 -11.77 21.64
CA LYS A 500 1.38 -12.51 22.90
C LYS A 500 0.24 -12.26 23.89
N ARG A 501 -0.10 -10.99 24.15
CA ARG A 501 -1.23 -10.64 25.02
C ARG A 501 -2.55 -11.22 24.52
N PHE A 502 -2.76 -11.21 23.20
CA PHE A 502 -3.97 -11.78 22.62
C PHE A 502 -4.07 -13.28 22.87
N ILE A 503 -3.01 -14.04 22.58
CA ILE A 503 -2.97 -15.49 22.80
C ILE A 503 -3.16 -15.84 24.28
N GLU A 504 -2.50 -15.13 25.18
CA GLU A 504 -2.61 -15.34 26.63
C GLU A 504 -4.03 -15.12 27.16
N ASN A 505 -4.70 -14.06 26.69
CA ASN A 505 -6.04 -13.68 27.14
C ASN A 505 -7.15 -14.47 26.47
N ARG A 506 -7.05 -14.73 25.16
CA ARG A 506 -8.11 -15.37 24.36
C ARG A 506 -7.97 -16.87 24.24
N ARG A 507 -6.74 -17.39 24.29
CA ARG A 507 -6.41 -18.82 24.13
C ARG A 507 -7.16 -19.48 22.97
N PRO A 508 -7.02 -18.95 21.73
CA PRO A 508 -7.70 -19.51 20.57
C PRO A 508 -7.31 -20.98 20.41
N LYS A 509 -8.30 -21.82 20.10
CA LYS A 509 -8.12 -23.28 19.94
C LYS A 509 -7.69 -23.65 18.52
N ASP A 510 -7.94 -22.75 17.57
CA ASP A 510 -7.58 -22.92 16.16
C ASP A 510 -6.91 -21.66 15.57
N LEU A 511 -6.14 -21.85 14.51
CA LEU A 511 -5.49 -20.74 13.79
C LEU A 511 -6.51 -19.83 13.09
N ALA A 512 -7.60 -20.37 12.54
CA ALA A 512 -8.68 -19.53 11.98
C ALA A 512 -9.38 -18.73 13.07
N GLU A 513 -9.55 -19.31 14.27
CA GLU A 513 -10.10 -18.60 15.42
C GLU A 513 -9.18 -17.45 15.86
N PHE A 514 -7.86 -17.69 15.95
CA PHE A 514 -6.90 -16.61 16.20
C PHE A 514 -7.03 -15.50 15.15
N ILE A 515 -7.01 -15.86 13.86
CA ILE A 515 -7.07 -14.90 12.76
C ILE A 515 -8.35 -14.07 12.88
N GLU A 516 -9.53 -14.69 12.96
CA GLU A 516 -10.81 -13.99 12.84
C GLU A 516 -11.20 -13.20 14.10
N LEU A 517 -10.67 -13.57 15.27
CA LEU A 517 -10.91 -12.83 16.51
C LEU A 517 -9.88 -11.73 16.77
N TYR A 518 -8.78 -11.68 15.99
CA TYR A 518 -7.74 -10.68 16.19
C TYR A 518 -8.31 -9.26 15.98
N PRO A 519 -8.10 -8.30 16.89
CA PRO A 519 -8.84 -7.03 16.89
C PRO A 519 -8.45 -6.05 15.79
N TYR A 520 -7.34 -6.28 15.09
CA TYR A 520 -6.86 -5.41 14.01
C TYR A 520 -7.19 -6.01 12.64
N ASP A 521 -8.13 -5.38 11.94
CA ASP A 521 -8.60 -5.79 10.60
C ASP A 521 -7.44 -5.93 9.62
N GLU A 522 -6.53 -4.95 9.62
CA GLU A 522 -5.30 -4.95 8.81
C GLU A 522 -4.47 -6.21 9.06
N THR A 523 -4.30 -6.61 10.32
CA THR A 523 -3.51 -7.80 10.67
C THR A 523 -4.21 -9.09 10.28
N ARG A 524 -5.55 -9.17 10.39
CA ARG A 524 -6.31 -10.36 9.93
C ARG A 524 -6.10 -10.58 8.43
N ASP A 525 -6.25 -9.51 7.65
CA ASP A 525 -6.05 -9.55 6.20
C ASP A 525 -4.60 -9.82 5.82
N TYR A 526 -3.66 -9.22 6.56
CA TYR A 526 -2.22 -9.41 6.36
C TYR A 526 -1.84 -10.88 6.54
N VAL A 527 -2.23 -11.50 7.66
CA VAL A 527 -1.91 -12.91 7.96
C VAL A 527 -2.47 -13.84 6.89
N LYS A 528 -3.74 -13.64 6.51
CA LYS A 528 -4.41 -14.40 5.43
C LYS A 528 -3.62 -14.33 4.11
N LYS A 529 -3.15 -13.14 3.74
CA LYS A 529 -2.40 -12.93 2.49
C LYS A 529 -0.97 -13.47 2.55
N VAL A 530 -0.25 -13.22 3.64
CA VAL A 530 1.14 -13.71 3.79
C VAL A 530 1.19 -15.22 3.90
N LEU A 531 0.28 -15.85 4.66
CA LEU A 531 0.20 -17.31 4.74
C LEU A 531 -0.08 -17.93 3.37
N ARG A 532 -1.02 -17.34 2.62
CA ARG A 532 -1.28 -17.75 1.24
C ARG A 532 -0.04 -17.61 0.36
N ASN A 533 0.67 -16.48 0.44
CA ASN A 533 1.88 -16.28 -0.33
C ASN A 533 2.96 -17.31 0.03
N TYR A 534 3.13 -17.61 1.33
CA TYR A 534 4.07 -18.62 1.83
C TYR A 534 3.76 -20.00 1.28
N VAL A 535 2.49 -20.45 1.37
CA VAL A 535 2.06 -21.76 0.84
C VAL A 535 2.33 -21.88 -0.66
N ILE A 536 2.17 -20.79 -1.41
CA ILE A 536 2.45 -20.78 -2.85
C ILE A 536 3.96 -20.80 -3.13
N TYR A 537 4.76 -20.00 -2.41
CA TYR A 537 6.22 -20.05 -2.54
C TYR A 537 6.76 -21.45 -2.22
N ASP A 538 6.32 -22.04 -1.12
CA ASP A 538 6.73 -23.37 -0.67
C ASP A 538 6.37 -24.48 -1.68
N ALA A 539 5.27 -24.32 -2.42
CA ALA A 539 4.88 -25.24 -3.49
C ALA A 539 5.64 -25.04 -4.81
N LEU A 540 6.19 -23.85 -5.06
CA LEU A 540 6.94 -23.55 -6.29
C LEU A 540 8.41 -23.96 -6.23
N GLU A 541 8.93 -24.34 -5.06
CA GLU A 541 10.31 -24.79 -4.86
C GLU A 541 10.65 -26.17 -5.42
N GLU A 542 9.67 -26.88 -5.99
CA GLU A 542 9.86 -28.16 -6.71
C GLU A 542 10.26 -27.99 -8.18
#